data_AF-A0A7Y5LHF0-F1
#
_entry.id   AF-A0A7Y5LHF0-F1
#
_cell.length_a   1.000
_cell.length_b   1.000
_cell.length_c   1.000
_cell.angle_alpha   90.00
_cell.angle_beta   90.00
_cell.angle_gamma   90.00
#
_symmetry.space_group_name_H-M   'P 1'
#
loop_
_entity.id
_entity.type
_entity.pdbx_description
1 polymer ?
#
loop_
_entity_poly.entity_id
_entity_poly.type
_entity_poly.pdbx_seq_one_letter_code
_entity_poly.pdbx_strand_id
1 'polypeptide(L)'
;MLEVTCHATIADVEVLLRRAVQRHGAVLHTVTHLGHVLSRIDNPAVKDAYVYTICQADLCAPLLEADVRFAAFLPLSIAAWTKGEGCVTLQALSPLEICQILDCSSLEELVKPVEKLLSDIMADAGEAVPAVPHAAARAKYSTEGAMEDQVSMRAAIPQRIDRKGSKVEELAGTGVHDGSGG
;
A
#
# COMPACT_ATOMS: atom_id res chain seq x y z
N MET A 1 -11.30 -11.88 -8.67
CA MET A 1 -10.98 -10.93 -7.60
C MET A 1 -10.47 -11.77 -6.45
N LEU A 2 -9.34 -11.41 -5.86
CA LEU A 2 -8.80 -12.09 -4.69
C LEU A 2 -9.32 -11.40 -3.43
N GLU A 3 -9.80 -12.17 -2.45
CA GLU A 3 -10.30 -11.65 -1.18
C GLU A 3 -9.84 -12.53 -0.02
N VAL A 4 -9.30 -11.89 1.03
CA VAL A 4 -8.87 -12.55 2.26
C VAL A 4 -9.40 -11.76 3.45
N THR A 5 -9.90 -12.47 4.46
CA THR A 5 -10.26 -11.87 5.75
C THR A 5 -9.03 -11.86 6.66
N CYS A 6 -8.70 -10.69 7.20
CA CYS A 6 -7.66 -10.50 8.19
C CYS A 6 -8.31 -10.22 9.55
N HIS A 7 -7.91 -10.97 10.57
CA HIS A 7 -8.42 -10.83 11.95
C HIS A 7 -7.68 -9.76 12.77
N ALA A 8 -6.73 -9.05 12.17
CA ALA A 8 -6.01 -7.94 12.80
C ALA A 8 -6.78 -6.61 12.69
N THR A 9 -6.37 -5.63 13.47
CA THR A 9 -6.93 -4.27 13.35
C THR A 9 -6.40 -3.58 12.09
N ILE A 10 -7.17 -2.63 11.55
CA ILE A 10 -6.73 -1.84 10.37
C ILE A 10 -5.41 -1.11 10.61
N ALA A 11 -5.07 -0.81 11.88
CA ALA A 11 -3.82 -0.18 12.25
C ALA A 11 -2.60 -1.12 12.06
N ASP A 12 -2.80 -2.42 12.31
CA ASP A 12 -1.75 -3.45 12.27
C ASP A 12 -1.54 -4.02 10.86
N VAL A 13 -2.55 -3.92 9.99
CA VAL A 13 -2.53 -4.49 8.63
C VAL A 13 -1.32 -4.04 7.81
N GLU A 14 -0.90 -2.77 7.92
CA GLU A 14 0.30 -2.28 7.22
C GLU A 14 1.55 -3.07 7.64
N VAL A 15 1.73 -3.33 8.94
CA VAL A 15 2.89 -4.06 9.46
C VAL A 15 2.86 -5.51 8.99
N LEU A 16 1.68 -6.14 9.03
CA LEU A 16 1.49 -7.52 8.58
C LEU A 16 1.76 -7.66 7.07
N LEU A 17 1.18 -6.77 6.25
CA LEU A 17 1.42 -6.75 4.81
C LEU A 17 2.87 -6.46 4.47
N ARG A 18 3.52 -5.49 5.13
CA ARG A 18 4.94 -5.21 4.91
C ARG A 18 5.80 -6.44 5.16
N ARG A 19 5.52 -7.19 6.23
CA ARG A 19 6.23 -8.42 6.57
C ARG A 19 5.97 -9.54 5.56
N ALA A 20 4.73 -9.70 5.11
CA ALA A 20 4.37 -10.68 4.09
C ALA A 20 5.06 -10.36 2.76
N VAL A 21 4.93 -9.12 2.28
CA VAL A 21 5.58 -8.60 1.06
C VAL A 21 7.09 -8.85 1.07
N GLN A 22 7.77 -8.52 2.17
CA GLN A 22 9.21 -8.76 2.33
C GLN A 22 9.57 -10.26 2.29
N ARG A 23 8.79 -11.13 2.96
CA ARG A 23 9.03 -12.59 2.93
C ARG A 23 8.91 -13.19 1.54
N HIS A 24 8.07 -12.59 0.70
CA HIS A 24 7.88 -13.00 -0.68
C HIS A 24 8.78 -12.27 -1.69
N GLY A 25 9.78 -11.51 -1.21
CA GLY A 25 10.76 -10.84 -2.08
C GLY A 25 10.19 -9.68 -2.90
N ALA A 26 9.03 -9.15 -2.50
CA ALA A 26 8.41 -7.99 -3.11
C ALA A 26 8.66 -6.72 -2.27
N VAL A 27 8.35 -5.56 -2.83
CA VAL A 27 8.50 -4.24 -2.19
C VAL A 27 7.14 -3.59 -2.03
N LEU A 28 6.86 -3.06 -0.84
CA LEU A 28 5.70 -2.22 -0.57
C LEU A 28 6.07 -0.76 -0.88
N HIS A 29 5.60 -0.23 -2.02
CA HIS A 29 5.98 1.09 -2.51
C HIS A 29 5.21 2.22 -1.84
N THR A 30 3.87 2.14 -1.85
CA THR A 30 3.03 3.21 -1.30
C THR A 30 1.87 2.67 -0.47
N VAL A 31 1.50 3.46 0.54
CA VAL A 31 0.31 3.27 1.37
C VAL A 31 -0.53 4.53 1.28
N THR A 32 -1.74 4.40 0.73
CA THR A 32 -2.68 5.50 0.53
C THR A 32 -3.90 5.31 1.42
N HIS A 33 -4.20 6.30 2.26
CA HIS A 33 -5.43 6.31 3.05
C HIS A 33 -6.56 7.00 2.26
N LEU A 34 -7.44 6.20 1.64
CA LEU A 34 -8.56 6.70 0.84
C LEU A 34 -9.65 7.35 1.70
N GLY A 35 -9.79 6.92 2.95
CA GLY A 35 -10.80 7.46 3.87
C GLY A 35 -10.67 8.97 4.10
N HIS A 36 -9.45 9.51 4.11
CA HIS A 36 -9.24 10.95 4.25
C HIS A 36 -9.71 11.73 3.00
N VAL A 37 -9.48 11.18 1.80
CA VAL A 37 -9.91 11.79 0.54
C VAL A 37 -11.43 11.74 0.39
N LEU A 38 -12.03 10.63 0.82
CA LEU A 38 -13.46 10.37 0.73
C LEU A 38 -14.24 10.80 1.97
N SER A 39 -13.61 11.56 2.88
CA SER A 39 -14.17 11.99 4.17
C SER A 39 -15.48 12.79 4.08
N ARG A 40 -15.82 13.32 2.89
CA ARG A 40 -17.10 14.00 2.62
C ARG A 40 -18.27 13.04 2.37
N ILE A 41 -17.99 11.76 2.16
CA ILE A 41 -18.98 10.71 1.94
C ILE A 41 -19.23 10.04 3.29
N ASP A 42 -20.48 10.10 3.76
CA ASP A 42 -20.86 9.54 5.06
C ASP A 42 -21.11 8.03 4.96
N ASN A 43 -20.06 7.29 4.58
CA ASN A 43 -20.06 5.82 4.54
C ASN A 43 -18.95 5.28 5.46
N PRO A 44 -19.29 4.62 6.58
CA PRO A 44 -18.32 4.17 7.57
C PRO A 44 -17.33 3.14 7.02
N ALA A 45 -17.73 2.30 6.04
CA ALA A 45 -16.82 1.32 5.43
C ALA A 45 -15.72 1.99 4.58
N VAL A 46 -15.98 3.19 4.08
CA VAL A 46 -15.06 3.96 3.21
C VAL A 46 -14.12 4.84 4.05
N LYS A 47 -14.48 5.14 5.30
CA LYS A 47 -13.71 6.04 6.19
C LYS A 47 -12.35 5.46 6.62
N ASP A 48 -12.19 4.15 6.62
CA ASP A 48 -10.96 3.45 6.99
C ASP A 48 -10.41 2.58 5.84
N ALA A 49 -10.62 3.01 4.60
CA ALA A 49 -10.09 2.33 3.43
C ALA A 49 -8.63 2.72 3.16
N TYR A 50 -7.76 1.72 3.02
CA TYR A 50 -6.35 1.86 2.66
C TYR A 50 -6.07 1.12 1.36
N VAL A 51 -5.12 1.63 0.57
CA VAL A 51 -4.58 0.95 -0.61
C VAL A 51 -3.08 0.82 -0.44
N TYR A 52 -2.62 -0.42 -0.50
CA TYR A 52 -1.22 -0.82 -0.47
C TYR A 52 -0.79 -1.17 -1.89
N THR A 53 0.29 -0.57 -2.38
CA THR A 53 0.84 -0.91 -3.70
C THR A 53 2.14 -1.65 -3.56
N ILE A 54 2.23 -2.81 -4.19
CA ILE A 54 3.36 -3.72 -4.11
C ILE A 54 3.93 -3.99 -5.50
N CYS A 55 5.23 -4.20 -5.58
CA CYS A 55 5.91 -4.57 -6.82
C CYS A 55 6.92 -5.67 -6.55
N GLN A 56 6.98 -6.64 -7.46
CA GLN A 56 8.06 -7.61 -7.54
C GLN A 56 8.65 -7.48 -8.95
N ALA A 57 9.89 -7.00 -9.03
CA ALA A 57 10.49 -6.57 -10.29
C ALA A 57 10.61 -7.71 -11.31
N ASP A 58 11.03 -8.91 -10.89
CA ASP A 58 11.26 -10.05 -11.77
C ASP A 58 9.98 -10.62 -12.41
N LEU A 59 8.83 -10.35 -11.78
CA LEU A 59 7.51 -10.77 -12.24
C LEU A 59 6.78 -9.65 -13.00
N CYS A 60 7.00 -8.39 -12.60
CA CYS A 60 6.37 -7.25 -13.27
C CYS A 60 7.08 -6.87 -14.58
N ALA A 61 8.41 -6.98 -14.66
CA ALA A 61 9.16 -6.60 -15.85
C ALA A 61 8.80 -7.46 -17.08
N PRO A 62 8.75 -8.81 -17.00
CA PRO A 62 8.35 -9.63 -18.14
C PRO A 62 6.92 -9.37 -18.63
N LEU A 63 6.00 -9.02 -17.71
CA LEU A 63 4.64 -8.65 -18.10
C LEU A 63 4.61 -7.36 -18.92
N LEU A 64 5.38 -6.35 -18.51
CA LEU A 64 5.49 -5.09 -19.23
C LEU A 64 6.20 -5.25 -20.59
N GLU A 65 7.18 -6.15 -20.66
CA GLU A 65 7.85 -6.51 -21.93
C GLU A 65 6.90 -7.24 -22.90
N ALA A 66 6.08 -8.16 -22.37
CA ALA A 66 5.11 -8.90 -23.17
C ALA A 66 3.96 -8.02 -23.65
N ASP A 67 3.44 -7.13 -22.79
CA ASP A 67 2.38 -6.19 -23.14
C ASP A 67 2.41 -4.95 -22.22
N VAL A 68 2.74 -3.79 -22.79
CA VAL A 68 2.83 -2.52 -22.05
C VAL A 68 1.50 -2.11 -21.39
N ARG A 69 0.36 -2.64 -21.84
CA ARG A 69 -0.96 -2.33 -21.24
C ARG A 69 -1.06 -2.80 -19.78
N PHE A 70 -0.23 -3.74 -19.35
CA PHE A 70 -0.11 -4.09 -17.92
C PHE A 70 0.31 -2.92 -17.04
N ALA A 71 0.94 -1.87 -17.59
CA ALA A 71 1.30 -0.66 -16.84
C ALA A 71 0.08 0.07 -16.25
N ALA A 72 -1.14 -0.16 -16.77
CA ALA A 72 -2.37 0.39 -16.19
C ALA A 72 -2.80 -0.30 -14.89
N PHE A 73 -2.27 -1.49 -14.61
CA PHE A 73 -2.61 -2.33 -13.45
C PHE A 73 -1.43 -2.59 -12.53
N LEU A 74 -0.26 -2.06 -12.87
CA LEU A 74 0.98 -2.16 -12.11
C LEU A 74 1.38 -0.78 -11.55
N PRO A 75 1.96 -0.71 -10.33
CA PRO A 75 2.21 -1.81 -9.40
C PRO A 75 0.89 -2.41 -8.84
N LEU A 76 0.95 -3.67 -8.39
CA LEU A 76 -0.23 -4.39 -7.89
C LEU A 76 -0.80 -3.68 -6.66
N SER A 77 -2.12 -3.56 -6.59
CA SER A 77 -2.81 -2.89 -5.48
C SER A 77 -3.61 -3.85 -4.62
N ILE A 78 -3.41 -3.79 -3.30
CA ILE A 78 -4.21 -4.47 -2.29
C ILE A 78 -5.00 -3.39 -1.54
N ALA A 79 -6.33 -3.42 -1.63
CA ALA A 79 -7.21 -2.60 -0.83
C ALA A 79 -7.48 -3.29 0.52
N ALA A 80 -7.53 -2.52 1.60
CA ALA A 80 -7.93 -2.98 2.92
C ALA A 80 -9.00 -2.05 3.51
N TRP A 81 -10.06 -2.61 4.08
CA TRP A 81 -11.07 -1.84 4.80
C TRP A 81 -11.73 -2.68 5.88
N THR A 82 -12.28 -2.01 6.89
CA THR A 82 -13.01 -2.67 7.97
C THR A 82 -14.42 -3.04 7.50
N LYS A 83 -14.80 -4.32 7.62
CA LYS A 83 -16.15 -4.81 7.33
C LYS A 83 -16.82 -5.31 8.60
N GLY A 84 -17.77 -4.53 9.14
CA GLY A 84 -18.54 -4.94 10.32
C GLY A 84 -17.72 -5.00 11.61
N GLU A 85 -17.85 -6.09 12.38
CA GLU A 85 -17.30 -6.31 13.73
C GLU A 85 -15.76 -6.48 13.76
N GLY A 86 -15.02 -5.46 13.32
CA GLY A 86 -13.57 -5.34 13.57
C GLY A 86 -12.66 -6.20 12.70
N CYS A 87 -13.19 -7.03 11.80
CA CYS A 87 -12.40 -7.74 10.80
C CYS A 87 -12.06 -6.82 9.62
N VAL A 88 -10.83 -6.94 9.11
CA VAL A 88 -10.38 -6.23 7.92
C VAL A 88 -10.48 -7.15 6.72
N THR A 89 -11.09 -6.68 5.64
CA THR A 89 -11.06 -7.37 4.34
C THR A 89 -9.89 -6.84 3.54
N LEU A 90 -9.05 -7.75 3.05
CA LEU A 90 -8.03 -7.48 2.03
C LEU A 90 -8.58 -7.92 0.68
N GLN A 91 -8.49 -7.07 -0.33
CA GLN A 91 -8.95 -7.39 -1.68
C GLN A 91 -7.98 -6.86 -2.73
N ALA A 92 -7.78 -7.62 -3.79
CA ALA A 92 -6.97 -7.22 -4.92
C ALA A 92 -7.57 -7.73 -6.23
N LEU A 93 -7.38 -6.96 -7.31
CA LEU A 93 -7.73 -7.41 -8.66
C LEU A 93 -6.83 -8.59 -9.01
N SER A 94 -7.44 -9.67 -9.53
CA SER A 94 -6.70 -10.86 -9.94
C SER A 94 -5.88 -10.55 -11.20
N PRO A 95 -4.55 -10.79 -11.19
CA PRO A 95 -3.74 -10.78 -12.41
C PRO A 95 -4.35 -11.58 -13.58
N LEU A 96 -4.97 -12.75 -13.32
CA LEU A 96 -5.65 -13.53 -14.36
C LEU A 96 -6.90 -12.81 -14.92
N GLU A 97 -7.64 -12.07 -14.08
CA GLU A 97 -8.73 -11.22 -14.56
C GLU A 97 -8.22 -10.05 -15.41
N ILE A 98 -7.03 -9.53 -15.12
CA ILE A 98 -6.40 -8.50 -15.97
C ILE A 98 -6.17 -9.03 -17.38
N CYS A 99 -5.76 -10.29 -17.54
CA CYS A 99 -5.64 -10.91 -18.86
C CYS A 99 -6.96 -10.95 -19.63
N GLN A 100 -8.07 -11.19 -18.92
CA GLN A 100 -9.40 -11.18 -19.52
C GLN A 100 -9.82 -9.77 -19.93
N ILE A 101 -9.51 -8.76 -19.10
CA ILE A 101 -9.80 -7.35 -19.38
C ILE A 101 -9.01 -6.85 -20.61
N LEU A 102 -7.76 -7.29 -20.75
CA LEU A 102 -6.87 -6.90 -21.84
C LEU A 102 -7.01 -7.74 -23.11
N ASP A 103 -7.87 -8.77 -23.09
CA ASP A 103 -8.02 -9.76 -24.16
C ASP A 103 -6.68 -10.40 -24.54
N CYS A 104 -5.87 -10.78 -23.54
CA CYS A 104 -4.51 -11.32 -23.71
C CYS A 104 -4.31 -12.68 -23.02
N SER A 105 -5.28 -13.61 -23.18
CA SER A 105 -5.23 -14.96 -22.59
C SER A 105 -3.98 -15.76 -22.93
N SER A 106 -3.27 -15.42 -24.02
CA SER A 106 -1.98 -16.03 -24.37
C SER A 106 -0.89 -15.81 -23.32
N LEU A 107 -1.04 -14.83 -22.42
CA LEU A 107 -0.09 -14.50 -21.37
C LEU A 107 -0.42 -15.12 -20.00
N GLU A 108 -1.45 -15.99 -19.92
CA GLU A 108 -1.86 -16.61 -18.65
C GLU A 108 -0.72 -17.33 -17.92
N GLU A 109 0.14 -18.07 -18.62
CA GLU A 109 1.28 -18.75 -18.00
C GLU A 109 2.29 -17.78 -17.37
N LEU A 110 2.45 -16.58 -17.95
CA LEU A 110 3.32 -15.53 -17.43
C LEU A 110 2.72 -14.86 -16.19
N VAL A 111 1.38 -14.86 -16.09
CA VAL A 111 0.61 -14.16 -15.07
C VAL A 111 0.34 -15.03 -13.84
N LYS A 112 0.27 -16.36 -14.01
CA LYS A 112 0.07 -17.32 -12.89
C LYS A 112 1.06 -17.12 -11.73
N PRO A 113 2.37 -16.89 -11.94
CA PRO A 113 3.29 -16.60 -10.83
C PRO A 113 2.93 -15.31 -10.08
N VAL A 114 2.42 -14.31 -10.79
CA VAL A 114 2.01 -13.01 -10.22
C VAL A 114 0.72 -13.16 -9.40
N GLU A 115 -0.25 -13.90 -9.93
CA GLU A 115 -1.48 -14.30 -9.21
C GLU A 115 -1.12 -15.01 -7.91
N LYS A 116 -0.22 -16.01 -8.01
CA LYS A 116 0.22 -16.80 -6.87
C LYS A 116 0.93 -15.92 -5.82
N LEU A 117 1.87 -15.08 -6.25
CA LEU A 117 2.56 -14.16 -5.35
C LEU A 117 1.57 -13.29 -4.57
N LEU A 118 0.62 -12.68 -5.27
CA LEU A 118 -0.38 -11.80 -4.68
C LEU A 118 -1.28 -12.57 -3.70
N SER A 119 -1.75 -13.75 -4.09
CA SER A 119 -2.55 -14.62 -3.23
C SER A 119 -1.78 -15.05 -1.97
N ASP A 120 -0.52 -15.46 -2.12
CA ASP A 120 0.31 -15.91 -1.01
C ASP A 120 0.58 -14.75 -0.01
N ILE A 121 0.88 -13.55 -0.50
CA ILE A 121 1.05 -12.34 0.34
C ILE A 121 -0.24 -12.01 1.11
N MET A 122 -1.39 -12.06 0.44
CA MET A 122 -2.67 -11.75 1.07
C MET A 122 -3.05 -12.80 2.13
N ALA A 123 -2.86 -14.09 1.83
CA ALA A 123 -3.10 -15.18 2.77
C ALA A 123 -2.20 -15.08 4.00
N ASP A 124 -0.91 -14.85 3.78
CA ASP A 124 0.09 -14.72 4.83
C ASP A 124 -0.18 -13.52 5.75
N ALA A 125 -0.63 -12.39 5.19
CA ALA A 125 -1.08 -11.24 5.99
C ALA A 125 -2.40 -11.50 6.75
N GLY A 126 -3.27 -12.35 6.22
CA GLY A 126 -4.54 -12.74 6.85
C GLY A 126 -4.38 -13.71 8.02
N GLU A 127 -3.45 -14.66 7.91
CA GLU A 127 -3.16 -15.67 8.93
C GLU A 127 -2.21 -15.19 10.03
N ALA A 128 -1.43 -14.15 9.77
CA ALA A 128 -0.47 -13.63 10.74
C ALA A 128 -1.18 -13.07 11.98
N VAL A 129 -0.87 -13.65 13.14
CA VAL A 129 -1.31 -13.13 14.43
C VAL A 129 -0.52 -11.83 14.71
N PRO A 130 -1.19 -10.70 15.01
CA PRO A 130 -0.49 -9.49 15.41
C PRO A 130 0.32 -9.79 16.68
N ALA A 131 1.63 -9.55 16.63
CA ALA A 131 2.47 -9.66 17.82
C ALA A 131 1.96 -8.68 18.88
N VAL A 132 1.75 -9.15 20.11
CA VAL A 132 1.29 -8.34 21.24
C VAL A 132 2.11 -7.04 21.31
N PRO A 133 1.48 -5.86 21.43
CA PRO A 133 2.22 -4.61 21.51
C PRO A 133 3.02 -4.60 22.80
N HIS A 134 4.35 -4.68 22.69
CA HIS A 134 5.23 -4.44 23.81
C HIS A 134 5.16 -2.94 24.15
N ALA A 135 4.37 -2.62 25.17
CA ALA A 135 4.37 -1.33 25.82
C ALA A 135 5.70 -1.11 26.57
N ALA A 136 6.76 -0.74 25.85
CA ALA A 136 7.90 0.05 26.31
C ALA A 136 9.01 0.08 25.23
N ALA A 137 8.89 0.98 24.25
CA ALA A 137 10.06 1.53 23.56
C ALA A 137 9.71 2.91 22.98
N ARG A 138 9.55 3.89 23.87
CA ARG A 138 9.75 5.29 23.49
C ARG A 138 11.22 5.41 23.06
N ALA A 139 11.42 5.87 21.83
CA ALA A 139 12.70 6.21 21.21
C ALA A 139 13.64 5.03 20.87
N LYS A 140 13.51 4.53 19.64
CA LYS A 140 14.60 4.36 18.65
C LYS A 140 14.02 3.90 17.30
N TYR A 141 13.21 4.76 16.67
CA TYR A 141 13.00 4.71 15.21
C TYR A 141 14.22 5.36 14.53
N SER A 142 15.40 4.81 14.77
CA SER A 142 16.66 5.29 14.20
C SER A 142 17.48 4.09 13.75
N THR A 143 17.01 3.41 12.71
CA THR A 143 17.80 2.64 11.72
C THR A 143 16.85 1.77 10.91
N GLU A 144 16.12 2.39 10.00
CA GLU A 144 15.68 1.85 8.71
C GLU A 144 15.15 3.09 8.00
N GLY A 145 16.09 3.82 7.36
CA GLY A 145 15.75 5.02 6.62
C GLY A 145 14.66 4.70 5.60
N ALA A 146 13.81 5.69 5.31
CA ALA A 146 13.01 5.64 4.09
C ALA A 146 13.97 5.32 2.94
N MET A 147 13.82 4.15 2.32
CA MET A 147 14.53 3.88 1.08
C MET A 147 13.99 4.87 0.04
N GLU A 148 14.85 5.34 -0.86
CA GLU A 148 14.53 6.41 -1.82
C GLU A 148 13.31 6.09 -2.70
N ASP A 149 12.89 4.82 -2.75
CA ASP A 149 11.77 4.28 -3.52
C ASP A 149 10.44 4.12 -2.73
N GLN A 150 10.40 4.53 -1.45
CA GLN A 150 9.23 4.36 -0.57
C GLN A 150 8.61 5.69 -0.17
N VAL A 151 7.29 5.81 -0.37
CA VAL A 151 6.50 6.97 0.08
C VAL A 151 5.30 6.50 0.89
N SER A 152 5.31 6.79 2.20
CA SER A 152 4.14 6.59 3.06
C SER A 152 3.40 7.91 3.26
N MET A 153 2.17 7.99 2.72
CA MET A 153 1.32 9.19 2.86
C MET A 153 0.44 9.13 4.11
N ARG A 154 0.56 8.07 4.93
CA ARG A 154 -0.30 7.83 6.10
C ARG A 154 -0.23 8.95 7.15
N ALA A 155 0.89 9.65 7.22
CA ALA A 155 1.10 10.79 8.11
C ALA A 155 1.51 12.07 7.37
N ALA A 156 1.34 12.11 6.03
CA ALA A 156 1.68 13.30 5.27
C ALA A 156 0.73 14.44 5.64
N ILE A 157 1.24 15.42 6.37
CA ILE A 157 0.50 16.64 6.69
C ILE A 157 0.50 17.51 5.43
N PRO A 158 -0.66 17.84 4.85
CA PRO A 158 -0.71 18.71 3.69
C PRO A 158 -0.11 20.07 4.04
N GLN A 159 0.64 20.66 3.10
CA GLN A 159 1.21 21.99 3.26
C GLN A 159 0.10 22.98 3.60
N ARG A 160 0.32 23.79 4.64
CA ARG A 160 -0.64 24.83 5.01
C ARG A 160 -0.41 25.99 4.06
N ILE A 161 -1.38 26.28 3.20
CA ILE A 161 -1.31 27.35 2.22
C ILE A 161 -2.28 28.47 2.65
N ASP A 162 -1.83 29.73 2.58
CA ASP A 162 -2.66 30.89 2.86
C ASP A 162 -3.65 31.18 1.71
N ARG A 163 -4.52 32.19 1.89
CA ARG A 163 -5.51 32.56 0.86
C ARG A 163 -4.89 33.14 -0.43
N LYS A 164 -3.58 33.40 -0.45
CA LYS A 164 -2.83 33.95 -1.58
C LYS A 164 -1.96 32.90 -2.27
N GLY A 165 -2.01 31.64 -1.83
CA GLY A 165 -1.18 30.57 -2.39
C GLY A 165 0.23 30.48 -1.80
N SER A 166 0.54 31.26 -0.76
CA SER A 166 1.84 31.21 -0.08
C SER A 166 1.85 30.14 1.00
N LYS A 167 2.96 29.41 1.17
CA LYS A 167 3.07 28.43 2.25
C LYS A 167 3.13 29.17 3.59
N VAL A 168 2.27 28.78 4.53
CA VAL A 168 2.19 29.38 5.86
C VAL A 168 3.49 29.18 6.63
N GLU A 169 4.21 28.08 6.41
CA GLU A 169 5.55 27.87 6.99
C GLU A 169 6.62 28.83 6.45
N GLU A 170 6.50 29.33 5.21
CA GLU A 170 7.37 30.38 4.67
C GLU A 170 7.05 31.74 5.31
N LEU A 171 5.76 32.03 5.51
CA LEU A 171 5.30 33.24 6.18
C LEU A 171 5.66 33.28 7.67
N ALA A 172 5.70 32.13 8.33
CA ALA A 172 6.10 31.99 9.74
C ALA A 172 7.63 31.97 9.95
N GLY A 173 8.43 32.02 8.88
CA GLY A 173 9.89 31.97 8.97
C GLY A 173 10.45 30.63 9.46
N THR A 174 9.62 29.58 9.50
CA THR A 174 10.02 28.22 9.91
C THR A 174 10.38 27.32 8.72
N GLY A 175 10.22 27.81 7.49
CA GLY A 175 10.57 27.10 6.24
C GLY A 175 12.06 27.07 5.93
N VAL A 176 12.94 26.93 6.93
CA VAL A 176 14.35 26.66 6.67
C VAL A 176 14.42 25.22 6.14
N HIS A 177 14.69 25.08 4.84
CA HIS A 177 15.15 23.81 4.30
C HIS A 177 16.35 23.35 5.13
N ASP A 178 16.30 22.13 5.64
CA ASP A 178 17.47 21.49 6.27
C ASP A 178 18.69 21.74 5.38
N GLY A 179 19.73 22.31 5.99
CA GLY A 179 20.93 22.78 5.30
C GLY A 179 21.61 21.66 4.51
N SER A 180 22.49 22.06 3.60
CA SER A 180 23.28 21.15 2.77
C SER A 180 24.10 20.16 3.62
N GLY A 181 23.58 18.96 3.84
CA GLY A 181 24.29 17.84 4.43
C GLY A 181 23.91 16.58 3.67
N GLY A 182 24.83 16.08 2.85
CA GLY A 182 24.73 14.77 2.20
C GLY A 182 25.00 13.62 3.15
#